data_AF-A0A9P7UZW9-F1
#
_entry.id   AF-A0A9P7UZW9-F1
#
_cell.length_a   1.000
_cell.length_b   1.000
_cell.length_c   1.000
_cell.angle_alpha   90.00
_cell.angle_beta   90.00
_cell.angle_gamma   90.00
#
_symmetry.space_group_name_H-M   'P 1'
#
loop_
_entity.id
_entity.type
_entity.pdbx_description
1 polymer ?
#
loop_
_entity_poly.entity_id
_entity_poly.type
_entity_poly.pdbx_seq_one_letter_code
_entity_poly.pdbx_strand_id
1 'polypeptide(L)'
;MYPKVVALATDWCIFSGHLDKKTWGKGHGTLPKIQDNILRVNDHLVRDQTNANHKCQLYPDIPRIVADILKNGAKLAIASRNSSKDMMDRALYFFKVKDQHGKDRRLIELVTYDEVYDKDKTTHFRAIHGYNKEPYIDMILYDHMKQSTKVEMLLGVTFQYCPNGLSWDVYQEGIATWRRTKALQSPWHGLQLTSYPKRKFIGYSGMDLGTIELLEKGGRRHDRKEAARWGYAMYVADDPRVAKYFSDWIKKTAFGPQAKTIVCEIYARDGEKWDKMSKIWVPDHRHDLKTDVRKDEVTVATSELKRDSQVAKWGVHRPYVLFSRHPNMGKRDGLQFPIPQPQRFNELVIYGQTQENLIVIRRMTDAQLNQAIKDKVNVQYEHKIAEWNITMPEETKADFRTHHEHYY
;
A
#
# COMPACT_ATOMS: atom_id res chain seq x y z
N MET A 1 -2.88 1.87 20.93
CA MET A 1 -2.48 0.74 20.06
C MET A 1 -1.20 1.11 19.30
N TYR A 2 -0.30 0.15 19.11
CA TYR A 2 1.02 0.36 18.51
C TYR A 2 1.39 -0.86 17.62
N PRO A 3 2.11 -0.69 16.49
CA PRO A 3 2.55 -1.82 15.66
C PRO A 3 3.45 -2.77 16.44
N LYS A 4 3.41 -4.06 16.13
CA LYS A 4 4.28 -5.06 16.76
C LYS A 4 5.70 -5.03 16.22
N VAL A 5 5.85 -4.65 14.95
CA VAL A 5 7.16 -4.49 14.30
C VAL A 5 7.24 -3.13 13.63
N VAL A 6 8.30 -2.38 13.95
CA VAL A 6 8.67 -1.14 13.25
C VAL A 6 9.97 -1.38 12.51
N ALA A 7 9.91 -1.45 11.19
CA ALA A 7 11.07 -1.64 10.33
C ALA A 7 11.57 -0.32 9.77
N LEU A 8 12.87 -0.10 9.86
CA LEU A 8 13.56 1.08 9.36
C LEU A 8 14.51 0.66 8.23
N ALA A 9 14.41 1.33 7.08
CA ALA A 9 15.48 1.31 6.09
C ALA A 9 16.69 2.11 6.58
N THR A 10 17.87 1.84 6.02
CA THR A 10 19.11 2.45 6.52
C THR A 10 19.45 3.75 5.80
N ASP A 11 20.09 3.64 4.64
CA ASP A 11 20.64 4.71 3.83
C ASP A 11 19.51 5.69 3.45
N TRP A 12 19.77 6.98 3.61
CA TRP A 12 18.82 8.09 3.42
C TRP A 12 17.51 8.00 4.21
N CYS A 13 17.38 7.06 5.16
CA CYS A 13 16.21 6.89 6.02
C CYS A 13 16.53 7.11 7.49
N ILE A 14 17.37 6.27 8.12
CA ILE A 14 17.86 6.53 9.50
C ILE A 14 19.16 7.33 9.53
N PHE A 15 19.93 7.34 8.45
CA PHE A 15 21.09 8.23 8.32
C PHE A 15 21.17 8.84 6.92
N SER A 16 21.77 10.02 6.81
CA SER A 16 22.16 10.60 5.52
C SER A 16 23.37 9.86 4.96
N GLY A 17 23.50 9.81 3.63
CA GLY A 17 24.64 9.17 2.96
C GLY A 17 24.38 7.73 2.55
N HIS A 18 25.31 7.18 1.76
CA HIS A 18 25.24 5.84 1.21
C HIS A 18 26.48 5.04 1.63
N LEU A 19 26.25 3.90 2.29
CA LEU A 19 27.32 3.04 2.78
C LEU A 19 27.64 2.00 1.71
N ASP A 20 28.61 2.28 0.84
CA ASP A 20 28.85 1.46 -0.35
C ASP A 20 30.24 0.82 -0.33
N LYS A 21 30.28 -0.52 -0.33
CA LYS A 21 31.51 -1.32 -0.40
C LYS A 21 32.36 -1.07 -1.66
N LYS A 22 31.78 -0.47 -2.70
CA LYS A 22 32.50 -0.10 -3.92
C LYS A 22 33.32 1.19 -3.76
N THR A 23 32.93 2.08 -2.86
CA THR A 23 33.54 3.41 -2.71
C THR A 23 34.26 3.58 -1.38
N TRP A 24 33.79 2.96 -0.31
CA TRP A 24 34.42 3.01 1.01
C TRP A 24 35.67 2.13 1.07
N GLY A 25 36.69 2.54 1.83
CA GLY A 25 37.90 1.73 2.03
C GLY A 25 38.68 1.44 0.75
N LYS A 26 38.69 2.39 -0.21
CA LYS A 26 39.39 2.26 -1.51
C LYS A 26 40.61 3.17 -1.66
N GLY A 27 40.83 4.09 -0.73
CA GLY A 27 41.98 4.99 -0.76
C GLY A 27 43.22 4.45 -0.06
N HIS A 28 44.22 5.32 0.06
CA HIS A 28 45.48 5.03 0.75
C HIS A 28 45.24 4.71 2.23
N GLY A 29 45.94 3.70 2.75
CA GLY A 29 45.80 3.26 4.14
C GLY A 29 44.56 2.40 4.42
N THR A 30 43.98 1.80 3.38
CA THR A 30 42.85 0.87 3.53
C THR A 30 43.23 -0.36 4.36
N LEU A 31 42.33 -0.77 5.25
CA LEU A 31 42.42 -2.00 6.02
C LEU A 31 41.85 -3.19 5.23
N PRO A 32 42.33 -4.43 5.46
CA PRO A 32 41.96 -5.60 4.67
C PRO A 32 40.45 -5.89 4.65
N LYS A 33 39.77 -5.69 5.79
CA LYS A 33 38.33 -5.86 5.92
C LYS A 33 37.63 -4.53 5.66
N ILE A 34 36.68 -4.52 4.75
CA ILE A 34 36.00 -3.29 4.29
C ILE A 34 35.33 -2.53 5.43
N GLN A 35 34.69 -3.25 6.37
CA GLN A 35 34.03 -2.68 7.54
C GLN A 35 35.00 -2.05 8.55
N ASP A 36 36.27 -2.47 8.57
CA ASP A 36 37.26 -1.88 9.48
C ASP A 36 37.70 -0.48 9.02
N ASN A 37 37.41 -0.11 7.77
CA ASN A 37 37.61 1.24 7.25
C ASN A 37 36.49 2.22 7.68
N ILE A 38 35.48 1.78 8.42
CA ILE A 38 34.45 2.67 8.99
C ILE A 38 34.96 3.21 10.32
N LEU A 39 35.17 4.53 10.40
CA LEU A 39 35.58 5.22 11.62
C LEU A 39 34.38 5.87 12.31
N ARG A 40 34.26 5.67 13.62
CA ARG A 40 33.39 6.47 14.46
C ARG A 40 33.99 7.87 14.63
N VAL A 41 33.25 8.90 14.21
CA VAL A 41 33.61 10.30 14.49
C VAL A 41 32.98 10.72 15.82
N ASN A 42 31.71 10.40 16.00
CA ASN A 42 30.97 10.55 17.26
C ASN A 42 29.82 9.54 17.30
N ASP A 43 28.92 9.69 18.28
CA ASP A 43 27.79 8.80 18.57
C ASP A 43 26.74 8.73 17.45
N HIS A 44 26.78 9.66 16.50
CA HIS A 44 25.79 9.81 15.44
C HIS A 44 26.43 9.99 14.05
N LEU A 45 27.76 9.89 13.93
CA LEU A 45 28.49 10.12 12.68
C LEU A 45 29.59 9.08 12.51
N VAL A 46 29.57 8.38 11.38
CA VAL A 46 30.66 7.54 10.89
C VAL A 46 31.21 8.09 9.58
N ARG A 47 32.48 7.82 9.30
CA ARG A 47 33.15 8.21 8.06
C ARG A 47 34.07 7.11 7.56
N ASP A 48 34.37 7.12 6.26
CA ASP A 48 35.42 6.29 5.68
C ASP A 48 36.80 6.80 6.14
N GLN A 49 37.64 5.88 6.60
CA GLN A 49 39.03 6.14 6.95
C GLN A 49 39.84 6.68 5.77
N THR A 50 39.56 6.16 4.57
CA THR A 50 40.36 6.44 3.38
C THR A 50 39.87 7.65 2.60
N ASN A 51 38.66 8.13 2.88
CA ASN A 51 38.08 9.32 2.27
C ASN A 51 37.02 9.96 3.18
N ALA A 52 37.38 11.03 3.89
CA ALA A 52 36.48 11.70 4.83
C ALA A 52 35.21 12.33 4.18
N ASN A 53 35.15 12.43 2.85
CA ASN A 53 33.94 12.88 2.14
C ASN A 53 32.83 11.82 2.17
N HIS A 54 33.19 10.54 2.30
CA HIS A 54 32.22 9.47 2.52
C HIS A 54 31.87 9.41 4.01
N LYS A 55 30.66 9.85 4.36
CA LYS A 55 30.17 9.87 5.74
C LYS A 55 28.70 9.51 5.82
N CYS A 56 28.32 8.89 6.92
CA CYS A 56 26.93 8.59 7.27
C CYS A 56 26.60 9.18 8.64
N GLN A 57 25.53 9.98 8.72
CA GLN A 57 25.11 10.67 9.93
C GLN A 57 23.67 10.32 10.27
N LEU A 58 23.40 9.84 11.49
CA LEU A 58 22.04 9.61 11.96
C LEU A 58 21.21 10.90 11.84
N TYR A 59 19.96 10.77 11.38
CA TYR A 59 19.04 11.88 11.45
C TYR A 59 18.72 12.23 12.92
N PRO A 60 18.48 13.53 13.24
CA PRO A 60 18.37 13.99 14.63
C PRO A 60 17.29 13.29 15.47
N ASP A 61 16.19 12.89 14.85
CA ASP A 61 15.05 12.29 15.55
C ASP A 61 15.19 10.77 15.79
N ILE A 62 16.18 10.11 15.17
CA ILE A 62 16.31 8.65 15.26
C ILE A 62 16.47 8.14 16.70
N PRO A 63 17.29 8.75 17.56
CA PRO A 63 17.35 8.33 18.97
C PRO A 63 15.99 8.41 19.67
N ARG A 64 15.20 9.45 19.41
CA ARG A 64 13.85 9.62 19.96
C ARG A 64 12.87 8.57 19.41
N ILE A 65 12.94 8.30 18.11
CA ILE A 65 12.10 7.30 17.44
C ILE A 65 12.38 5.90 17.98
N VAL A 66 13.65 5.50 18.09
CA VAL A 66 14.02 4.19 18.66
C VAL A 66 13.53 4.05 20.10
N ALA A 67 13.68 5.10 20.92
CA ALA A 67 13.17 5.09 22.28
C ALA A 67 11.64 4.91 22.33
N ASP A 68 10.88 5.56 21.44
CA ASP A 68 9.43 5.41 21.37
C ASP A 68 9.00 4.00 20.91
N ILE A 69 9.68 3.42 19.91
CA ILE A 69 9.45 2.04 19.46
C ILE A 69 9.58 1.07 20.64
N LEU A 70 10.69 1.16 21.38
CA LEU A 70 10.98 0.26 22.50
C LEU A 70 10.05 0.49 23.69
N LYS A 71 9.75 1.75 24.03
CA LYS A 71 8.82 2.11 25.11
C LYS A 71 7.42 1.55 24.86
N ASN A 72 6.99 1.44 23.61
CA ASN A 72 5.71 0.85 23.24
C ASN A 72 5.77 -0.68 23.03
N GLY A 73 6.90 -1.33 23.33
CA GLY A 73 7.07 -2.78 23.27
C GLY A 73 7.16 -3.34 21.85
N ALA A 74 7.38 -2.50 20.83
CA ALA A 74 7.53 -2.96 19.47
C ALA A 74 8.94 -3.48 19.19
N LYS A 75 9.01 -4.49 18.32
CA LYS A 75 10.27 -5.03 17.82
C LYS A 75 10.84 -4.08 16.77
N LEU A 76 12.06 -3.60 17.01
CA LEU A 76 12.80 -2.81 16.03
C LEU A 76 13.38 -3.75 14.96
N ALA A 77 13.11 -3.46 13.69
CA ALA A 77 13.69 -4.17 12.57
C ALA A 77 14.54 -3.23 11.70
N ILE A 78 15.65 -3.74 11.19
CA ILE A 78 16.38 -3.17 10.07
C ILE A 78 16.01 -3.98 8.83
N ALA A 79 15.56 -3.29 7.80
CA ALA A 79 15.36 -3.89 6.49
C ALA A 79 16.14 -3.03 5.49
N SER A 80 17.26 -3.53 4.95
CA SER A 80 18.17 -2.76 4.09
C SER A 80 18.58 -3.52 2.85
N ARG A 81 18.56 -2.84 1.70
CA ARG A 81 19.06 -3.39 0.42
C ARG A 81 20.58 -3.24 0.26
N ASN A 82 21.27 -2.88 1.33
CA ASN A 82 22.71 -2.74 1.28
C ASN A 82 23.37 -4.09 0.90
N SER A 83 24.37 -4.04 0.03
CA SER A 83 25.07 -5.22 -0.46
C SER A 83 26.21 -5.69 0.46
N SER A 84 26.41 -5.04 1.60
CA SER A 84 27.36 -5.43 2.65
C SER A 84 26.70 -5.36 4.02
N LYS A 85 26.35 -6.53 4.56
CA LYS A 85 25.86 -6.66 5.92
C LYS A 85 26.91 -6.22 6.95
N ASP A 86 28.14 -6.68 6.83
CA ASP A 86 29.22 -6.35 7.78
C ASP A 86 29.47 -4.85 7.92
N MET A 87 29.40 -4.09 6.81
CA MET A 87 29.53 -2.64 6.86
C MET A 87 28.36 -2.01 7.59
N MET A 88 27.13 -2.44 7.29
CA MET A 88 25.93 -1.92 7.94
C MET A 88 25.96 -2.18 9.44
N ASP A 89 26.25 -3.42 9.83
CA ASP A 89 26.34 -3.84 11.23
C ASP A 89 27.40 -3.01 11.97
N ARG A 90 28.53 -2.73 11.32
CA ARG A 90 29.59 -1.87 11.89
C ARG A 90 29.13 -0.42 12.07
N ALA A 91 28.41 0.15 11.10
CA ALA A 91 27.88 1.51 11.24
C ALA A 91 26.85 1.56 12.40
N LEU A 92 25.90 0.62 12.44
CA LEU A 92 24.89 0.50 13.50
C LEU A 92 25.50 0.21 14.88
N TYR A 93 26.67 -0.44 14.93
CA TYR A 93 27.44 -0.65 16.16
C TYR A 93 28.02 0.66 16.72
N PHE A 94 28.48 1.57 15.86
CA PHE A 94 29.03 2.85 16.31
C PHE A 94 27.98 3.86 16.70
N PHE A 95 26.80 3.79 16.10
CA PHE A 95 25.69 4.65 16.47
C PHE A 95 25.15 4.33 17.87
N LYS A 96 25.02 5.36 18.70
CA LYS A 96 24.47 5.27 20.05
C LYS A 96 23.08 5.90 20.11
N VAL A 97 22.17 5.21 20.78
CA VAL A 97 20.80 5.66 21.06
C VAL A 97 20.42 5.23 22.47
N LYS A 98 19.32 5.79 22.99
CA LYS A 98 18.78 5.44 24.31
C LYS A 98 17.88 4.20 24.20
N ASP A 99 18.03 3.26 25.12
CA ASP A 99 17.05 2.18 25.29
C ASP A 99 15.82 2.65 26.07
N GLN A 100 14.88 1.73 26.31
CA GLN A 100 13.65 1.97 27.07
C GLN A 100 13.86 2.45 28.51
N HIS A 101 15.06 2.28 29.07
CA HIS A 101 15.44 2.73 30.41
C HIS A 101 16.27 4.02 30.39
N GLY A 102 16.46 4.63 29.21
CA GLY A 102 17.26 5.85 29.06
C GLY A 102 18.78 5.59 29.10
N LYS A 103 19.23 4.34 28.95
CA LYS A 103 20.66 4.00 28.91
C LYS A 103 21.19 4.03 27.48
N ASP A 104 22.41 4.53 27.31
CA ASP A 104 23.09 4.50 26.00
C ASP A 104 23.43 3.07 25.58
N ARG A 105 22.96 2.70 24.40
CA ARG A 105 23.16 1.40 23.77
C ARG A 105 23.57 1.57 22.33
N ARG A 106 24.27 0.58 21.78
CA ARG A 106 24.54 0.57 20.34
C ARG A 106 23.23 0.29 19.63
N LEU A 107 22.95 0.97 18.52
CA LEU A 107 21.70 0.78 17.80
C LEU A 107 21.50 -0.69 17.41
N ILE A 108 22.55 -1.36 16.94
CA ILE A 108 22.51 -2.79 16.58
C ILE A 108 22.08 -3.72 17.74
N GLU A 109 22.39 -3.38 19.00
CA GLU A 109 22.02 -4.18 20.18
C GLU A 109 20.52 -4.13 20.48
N LEU A 110 19.79 -3.18 19.89
CA LEU A 110 18.35 -2.98 20.07
C LEU A 110 17.54 -3.55 18.89
N VAL A 111 18.21 -3.97 17.81
CA VAL A 111 17.58 -4.53 16.61
C VAL A 111 17.17 -5.97 16.89
N THR A 112 15.88 -6.26 16.72
CA THR A 112 15.33 -7.62 16.84
C THR A 112 15.44 -8.41 15.55
N TYR A 113 15.22 -7.75 14.41
CA TYR A 113 15.29 -8.37 13.07
C TYR A 113 16.23 -7.57 12.20
N ASP A 114 17.24 -8.23 11.65
CA ASP A 114 18.36 -7.57 10.98
C ASP A 114 18.52 -8.09 9.54
N GLU A 115 17.58 -7.68 8.69
CA GLU A 115 17.49 -8.09 7.30
C GLU A 115 18.30 -7.13 6.42
N VAL A 116 19.58 -7.42 6.19
CA VAL A 116 20.47 -6.61 5.35
C VAL A 116 21.01 -7.43 4.18
N TYR A 117 20.42 -7.26 3.00
CA TYR A 117 20.86 -7.90 1.76
C TYR A 117 20.15 -7.28 0.54
N ASP A 118 20.79 -7.29 -0.64
CA ASP A 118 20.21 -6.72 -1.86
C ASP A 118 19.12 -7.60 -2.48
N LYS A 119 17.92 -7.49 -1.93
CA LYS A 119 16.67 -8.08 -2.42
C LYS A 119 15.51 -7.10 -2.26
N ASP A 120 14.36 -7.38 -2.88
CA ASP A 120 13.15 -6.60 -2.65
C ASP A 120 12.75 -6.61 -1.16
N LYS A 121 12.18 -5.51 -0.67
CA LYS A 121 11.68 -5.42 0.70
C LYS A 121 10.59 -6.45 1.01
N THR A 122 9.88 -6.96 0.00
CA THR A 122 8.95 -8.08 0.20
C THR A 122 9.65 -9.34 0.68
N THR A 123 10.91 -9.59 0.29
CA THR A 123 11.69 -10.73 0.77
C THR A 123 12.07 -10.54 2.24
N HIS A 124 12.50 -9.33 2.61
CA HIS A 124 12.82 -8.95 3.98
C HIS A 124 11.61 -9.17 4.91
N PHE A 125 10.44 -8.68 4.51
CA PHE A 125 9.23 -8.83 5.32
C PHE A 125 8.74 -10.28 5.41
N ARG A 126 8.94 -11.11 4.38
CA ARG A 126 8.68 -12.55 4.48
C ARG A 126 9.61 -13.23 5.49
N ALA A 127 10.88 -12.83 5.57
CA ALA A 127 11.81 -13.32 6.58
C ALA A 127 11.40 -12.87 8.00
N ILE A 128 11.10 -11.58 8.18
CA ILE A 128 10.58 -11.02 9.45
C ILE A 128 9.34 -11.78 9.92
N HIS A 129 8.37 -11.97 9.02
CA HIS A 129 7.18 -12.79 9.29
C HIS A 129 7.56 -14.25 9.61
N GLY A 130 8.55 -14.80 8.93
CA GLY A 130 9.06 -16.16 9.13
C GLY A 130 9.51 -16.46 10.55
N TYR A 131 10.17 -15.51 11.23
CA TYR A 131 10.72 -15.73 12.58
C TYR A 131 9.65 -15.98 13.64
N ASN A 132 8.62 -15.13 13.72
CA ASN A 132 7.64 -15.15 14.82
C ASN A 132 6.17 -15.11 14.35
N LYS A 133 5.91 -15.24 13.04
CA LYS A 133 4.57 -15.24 12.44
C LYS A 133 3.74 -14.00 12.76
N GLU A 134 4.40 -12.86 13.00
CA GLU A 134 3.69 -11.61 13.22
C GLU A 134 2.86 -11.24 11.97
N PRO A 135 1.58 -10.88 12.10
CA PRO A 135 0.78 -10.49 10.95
C PRO A 135 1.34 -9.25 10.27
N TYR A 136 1.33 -9.20 8.94
CA TYR A 136 1.81 -8.01 8.21
C TYR A 136 1.03 -6.74 8.55
N ILE A 137 -0.27 -6.86 8.87
CA ILE A 137 -1.12 -5.75 9.35
C ILE A 137 -0.62 -5.15 10.68
N ASP A 138 0.23 -5.86 11.43
CA ASP A 138 0.86 -5.39 12.67
C ASP A 138 2.27 -4.82 12.44
N MET A 139 2.66 -4.60 11.19
CA MET A 139 3.98 -4.12 10.80
C MET A 139 3.90 -2.77 10.07
N ILE A 140 4.95 -1.96 10.24
CA ILE A 140 5.18 -0.74 9.48
C ILE A 140 6.62 -0.69 8.95
N LEU A 141 6.79 -0.19 7.72
CA LEU A 141 8.07 0.12 7.09
C LEU A 141 8.21 1.63 6.88
N TYR A 142 9.35 2.18 7.30
CA TYR A 142 9.82 3.51 6.91
C TYR A 142 10.98 3.36 5.90
N ASP A 143 10.85 3.97 4.72
CA ASP A 143 11.88 3.92 3.67
C ASP A 143 11.88 5.19 2.80
N HIS A 144 13.05 5.55 2.28
CA HIS A 144 13.21 6.62 1.30
C HIS A 144 13.08 6.11 -0.16
N MET A 145 13.12 4.80 -0.38
CA MET A 145 12.95 4.23 -1.70
C MET A 145 11.46 4.10 -2.04
N LYS A 146 11.03 4.74 -3.14
CA LYS A 146 9.63 4.72 -3.57
C LYS A 146 9.14 3.30 -3.84
N GLN A 147 9.98 2.46 -4.45
CA GLN A 147 9.67 1.08 -4.84
C GLN A 147 9.28 0.19 -3.65
N SER A 148 9.58 0.63 -2.42
CA SER A 148 9.15 -0.06 -1.19
C SER A 148 7.63 0.01 -0.95
N THR A 149 6.86 0.84 -1.69
CA THR A 149 5.37 0.78 -1.68
C THR A 149 4.87 -0.63 -1.97
N LYS A 150 5.60 -1.40 -2.79
CA LYS A 150 5.32 -2.80 -3.12
C LYS A 150 5.08 -3.69 -1.91
N VAL A 151 5.68 -3.41 -0.74
CA VAL A 151 5.45 -4.19 0.49
C VAL A 151 4.02 -4.00 1.00
N GLU A 152 3.51 -2.77 0.98
CA GLU A 152 2.14 -2.47 1.36
C GLU A 152 1.15 -3.15 0.43
N MET A 153 1.47 -3.16 -0.85
CA MET A 153 0.61 -3.73 -1.89
C MET A 153 0.52 -5.25 -1.83
N LEU A 154 1.67 -5.92 -1.72
CA LEU A 154 1.74 -7.36 -1.83
C LEU A 154 1.61 -8.08 -0.49
N LEU A 155 2.06 -7.44 0.60
CA LEU A 155 2.10 -8.07 1.93
C LEU A 155 1.20 -7.37 2.94
N GLY A 156 0.72 -6.16 2.69
CA GLY A 156 -0.21 -5.49 3.61
C GLY A 156 0.45 -4.82 4.80
N VAL A 157 1.77 -4.69 4.78
CA VAL A 157 2.55 -3.89 5.74
C VAL A 157 2.23 -2.41 5.52
N THR A 158 2.04 -1.61 6.56
CA THR A 158 1.90 -0.16 6.37
C THR A 158 3.23 0.42 5.86
N PHE A 159 3.20 1.18 4.77
CA PHE A 159 4.39 1.83 4.23
C PHE A 159 4.34 3.35 4.42
N GLN A 160 5.42 3.91 4.96
CA GLN A 160 5.62 5.34 5.11
C GLN A 160 6.86 5.80 4.33
N TYR A 161 6.63 6.67 3.35
CA TYR A 161 7.68 7.26 2.52
C TYR A 161 8.40 8.39 3.25
N CYS A 162 9.74 8.35 3.23
CA CYS A 162 10.62 9.25 3.98
C CYS A 162 11.68 9.90 3.04
N PRO A 163 11.28 10.79 2.10
CA PRO A 163 12.18 11.28 1.05
C PRO A 163 13.37 12.07 1.57
N ASN A 164 13.24 12.70 2.73
CA ASN A 164 14.22 13.61 3.32
C ASN A 164 14.79 13.05 4.64
N GLY A 165 14.84 11.72 4.76
CA GLY A 165 15.10 11.07 6.04
C GLY A 165 13.87 10.93 6.91
N LEU A 166 13.99 10.09 7.92
CA LEU A 166 12.93 9.86 8.90
C LEU A 166 13.02 10.89 10.02
N SER A 167 12.06 11.82 10.04
CA SER A 167 11.83 12.76 11.14
C SER A 167 10.74 12.26 12.08
N TRP A 168 10.60 12.91 13.24
CA TRP A 168 9.55 12.60 14.21
C TRP A 168 8.14 12.74 13.62
N ASP A 169 7.89 13.76 12.80
CA ASP A 169 6.57 14.00 12.20
C ASP A 169 6.21 12.93 11.18
N VAL A 170 7.16 12.53 10.33
CA VAL A 170 6.96 11.45 9.35
C VAL A 170 6.72 10.12 10.08
N TYR A 171 7.44 9.89 11.16
CA TYR A 171 7.20 8.74 12.04
C TYR A 171 5.79 8.75 12.64
N GLN A 172 5.35 9.86 13.22
CA GLN A 172 4.00 9.94 13.79
C GLN A 172 2.90 9.77 12.73
N GLU A 173 3.07 10.31 11.52
CA GLU A 173 2.12 10.09 10.42
C GLU A 173 2.08 8.63 9.96
N GLY A 174 3.22 7.95 9.93
CA GLY A 174 3.29 6.52 9.68
C GLY A 174 2.50 5.72 10.72
N ILE A 175 2.70 6.00 12.01
CA ILE A 175 1.94 5.37 13.11
C ILE A 175 0.45 5.69 13.01
N ALA A 176 0.07 6.92 12.65
CA ALA A 176 -1.32 7.31 12.46
C ALA A 176 -1.96 6.53 11.30
N THR A 177 -1.26 6.41 10.17
CA THR A 177 -1.69 5.59 9.02
C THR A 177 -1.89 4.14 9.43
N TRP A 178 -0.94 3.55 10.15
CA TRP A 178 -1.05 2.20 10.65
C TRP A 178 -2.28 2.00 11.56
N ARG A 179 -2.54 2.94 12.49
CA ARG A 179 -3.72 2.90 13.37
C ARG A 179 -5.02 2.95 12.57
N ARG A 180 -5.12 3.81 11.55
CA ARG A 180 -6.29 3.89 10.67
C ARG A 180 -6.50 2.58 9.90
N THR A 181 -5.44 1.98 9.37
CA THR A 181 -5.51 0.66 8.72
C THR A 181 -5.95 -0.44 9.67
N LYS A 182 -5.37 -0.48 10.87
CA LYS A 182 -5.72 -1.48 11.88
C LYS A 182 -7.17 -1.35 12.36
N ALA A 183 -7.71 -0.12 12.40
CA ALA A 183 -9.11 0.12 12.75
C ALA A 183 -10.12 -0.49 11.75
N LEU A 184 -9.72 -0.69 10.49
CA LEU A 184 -10.55 -1.34 9.47
C LEU A 184 -10.68 -2.85 9.66
N GLN A 185 -9.83 -3.47 10.48
CA GLN A 185 -9.81 -4.92 10.62
C GLN A 185 -11.16 -5.43 11.17
N SER A 186 -11.87 -6.16 10.31
CA SER A 186 -12.99 -7.04 10.65
C SER A 186 -12.48 -8.47 10.64
N PRO A 187 -12.79 -9.30 11.65
CA PRO A 187 -12.41 -10.72 11.65
C PRO A 187 -12.84 -11.45 10.38
N TRP A 188 -12.06 -12.45 9.97
CA TRP A 188 -12.39 -13.34 8.86
C TRP A 188 -13.07 -14.60 9.40
N HIS A 189 -14.31 -14.83 8.96
CA HIS A 189 -15.16 -15.97 9.34
C HIS A 189 -15.52 -16.86 8.14
N GLY A 190 -14.72 -16.82 7.07
CA GLY A 190 -14.98 -17.53 5.83
C GLY A 190 -15.96 -16.81 4.90
N LEU A 191 -16.56 -17.54 3.97
CA LEU A 191 -17.34 -16.99 2.86
C LEU A 191 -18.83 -16.82 3.15
N GLN A 192 -19.33 -17.41 4.24
CA GLN A 192 -20.75 -17.37 4.54
C GLN A 192 -21.15 -15.94 4.94
N LEU A 193 -21.97 -15.29 4.12
CA LEU A 193 -22.38 -13.90 4.36
C LEU A 193 -23.17 -13.75 5.68
N THR A 194 -23.85 -14.80 6.14
CA THR A 194 -24.54 -14.84 7.43
C THR A 194 -23.60 -14.71 8.62
N SER A 195 -22.32 -15.06 8.48
CA SER A 195 -21.28 -14.84 9.49
C SER A 195 -20.91 -13.36 9.70
N TYR A 196 -21.43 -12.47 8.85
CA TYR A 196 -21.19 -11.03 8.88
C TYR A 196 -22.54 -10.30 9.00
N PRO A 197 -23.09 -10.16 10.23
CA PRO A 197 -24.42 -9.57 10.44
C PRO A 197 -24.46 -8.09 10.07
N LYS A 198 -23.33 -7.38 10.20
CA LYS A 198 -23.20 -5.96 9.82
C LYS A 198 -22.76 -5.77 8.37
N ARG A 199 -22.74 -6.81 7.54
CA ARG A 199 -22.22 -6.68 6.18
C ARG A 199 -22.97 -5.61 5.39
N LYS A 200 -22.25 -4.92 4.51
CA LYS A 200 -22.82 -3.96 3.58
C LYS A 200 -22.49 -4.38 2.16
N PHE A 201 -23.51 -4.49 1.30
CA PHE A 201 -23.31 -4.72 -0.12
C PHE A 201 -22.73 -3.46 -0.76
N ILE A 202 -21.63 -3.60 -1.50
CA ILE A 202 -20.90 -2.45 -2.06
C ILE A 202 -20.67 -2.54 -3.58
N GLY A 203 -21.16 -3.58 -4.26
CA GLY A 203 -21.15 -3.66 -5.72
C GLY A 203 -20.68 -5.00 -6.28
N TYR A 204 -20.22 -4.99 -7.53
CA TYR A 204 -19.88 -6.18 -8.31
C TYR A 204 -18.48 -6.06 -8.91
N SER A 205 -17.74 -7.16 -9.01
CA SER A 205 -16.44 -7.19 -9.69
C SER A 205 -16.33 -8.42 -10.58
N GLY A 206 -15.97 -8.21 -11.85
CA GLY A 206 -15.56 -9.28 -12.76
C GLY A 206 -14.08 -9.56 -12.59
N MET A 207 -13.72 -10.78 -12.21
CA MET A 207 -12.34 -11.13 -11.84
C MET A 207 -11.93 -12.49 -12.42
N ASP A 208 -10.63 -12.70 -12.60
CA ASP A 208 -10.07 -14.02 -12.87
C ASP A 208 -10.17 -14.95 -11.64
N LEU A 209 -10.19 -16.26 -11.88
CA LEU A 209 -10.33 -17.26 -10.82
C LEU A 209 -9.18 -17.21 -9.80
N GLY A 210 -7.96 -16.87 -10.20
CA GLY A 210 -6.82 -16.77 -9.28
C GLY A 210 -6.99 -15.62 -8.29
N THR A 211 -7.48 -14.46 -8.74
CA THR A 211 -7.84 -13.36 -7.86
C THR A 211 -8.96 -13.74 -6.88
N ILE A 212 -9.99 -14.44 -7.39
CA ILE A 212 -11.11 -14.91 -6.56
C ILE A 212 -10.61 -15.85 -5.44
N GLU A 213 -9.78 -16.84 -5.78
CA GLU A 213 -9.23 -17.80 -4.81
C GLU A 213 -8.36 -17.14 -3.73
N LEU A 214 -7.67 -16.03 -4.04
CA LEU A 214 -6.93 -15.25 -3.05
C LEU A 214 -7.87 -14.54 -2.08
N LEU A 215 -8.91 -13.88 -2.60
CA LEU A 215 -9.92 -13.18 -1.79
C LEU A 215 -10.71 -14.15 -0.92
N GLU A 216 -10.98 -15.37 -1.41
CA GLU A 216 -11.70 -16.39 -0.66
C GLU A 216 -10.94 -16.95 0.54
N LYS A 217 -9.62 -16.71 0.60
CA LYS A 217 -8.77 -17.02 1.74
C LYS A 217 -8.64 -15.84 2.71
N GLY A 218 -9.43 -14.78 2.54
CA GLY A 218 -9.31 -13.52 3.27
C GLY A 218 -8.10 -12.69 2.84
N GLY A 219 -7.51 -13.01 1.69
CA GLY A 219 -6.36 -12.32 1.12
C GLY A 219 -6.76 -11.12 0.26
N ARG A 220 -5.90 -10.81 -0.70
CA ARG A 220 -6.07 -9.71 -1.66
C ARG A 220 -5.60 -10.12 -3.05
N ARG A 221 -5.98 -9.31 -4.02
CA ARG A 221 -5.44 -9.36 -5.37
C ARG A 221 -3.94 -9.05 -5.38
N HIS A 222 -3.16 -9.87 -6.09
CA HIS A 222 -1.73 -9.65 -6.36
C HIS A 222 -1.40 -9.49 -7.85
N ASP A 223 -2.36 -9.74 -8.74
CA ASP A 223 -2.14 -9.71 -10.18
C ASP A 223 -1.71 -8.31 -10.68
N ARG A 224 -0.78 -8.31 -11.65
CA ARG A 224 -0.23 -7.11 -12.32
C ARG A 224 -0.57 -7.06 -13.82
N LYS A 225 -1.27 -8.05 -14.35
CA LYS A 225 -1.49 -8.23 -15.79
C LYS A 225 -2.70 -7.48 -16.29
N GLU A 226 -3.80 -7.45 -15.53
CA GLU A 226 -4.96 -6.70 -15.99
C GLU A 226 -4.67 -5.19 -15.99
N ALA A 227 -5.25 -4.50 -16.95
CA ALA A 227 -5.18 -3.05 -17.01
C ALA A 227 -5.89 -2.45 -15.78
N ALA A 228 -5.10 -1.85 -14.90
CA ALA A 228 -5.57 -1.24 -13.68
C ALA A 228 -5.23 0.24 -13.74
N ARG A 229 -6.24 1.12 -13.84
CA ARG A 229 -6.06 2.57 -14.05
C ARG A 229 -5.59 3.30 -12.80
N TRP A 230 -5.96 2.80 -11.64
CA TRP A 230 -5.76 3.41 -10.32
C TRP A 230 -4.80 2.59 -9.44
N GLY A 231 -3.92 1.80 -10.07
CA GLY A 231 -2.90 0.98 -9.39
C GLY A 231 -3.41 -0.41 -9.02
N TYR A 232 -2.64 -1.12 -8.19
CA TYR A 232 -2.99 -2.50 -7.80
C TYR A 232 -4.12 -2.50 -6.78
N ALA A 233 -5.33 -2.72 -7.31
CA ALA A 233 -6.56 -2.68 -6.56
C ALA A 233 -7.58 -3.64 -7.18
N MET A 234 -8.64 -3.90 -6.42
CA MET A 234 -9.86 -4.52 -6.92
C MET A 234 -10.80 -3.42 -7.39
N TYR A 235 -11.34 -3.58 -8.60
CA TYR A 235 -12.24 -2.62 -9.25
C TYR A 235 -13.68 -3.15 -9.13
N VAL A 236 -14.55 -2.34 -8.56
CA VAL A 236 -15.92 -2.72 -8.21
C VAL A 236 -16.88 -1.75 -8.91
N ALA A 237 -17.71 -2.28 -9.79
CA ALA A 237 -18.79 -1.54 -10.42
C ALA A 237 -20.04 -1.57 -9.54
N ASP A 238 -20.83 -0.49 -9.58
CA ASP A 238 -22.14 -0.46 -8.95
C ASP A 238 -23.24 -1.10 -9.81
N ASP A 239 -22.97 -1.34 -11.09
CA ASP A 239 -23.87 -1.99 -12.05
C ASP A 239 -23.33 -3.38 -12.46
N PRO A 240 -24.12 -4.46 -12.31
CA PRO A 240 -23.68 -5.82 -12.63
C PRO A 240 -23.38 -6.02 -14.13
N ARG A 241 -23.97 -5.22 -15.03
CA ARG A 241 -23.67 -5.25 -16.47
C ARG A 241 -22.24 -4.80 -16.74
N VAL A 242 -21.78 -3.77 -16.02
CA VAL A 242 -20.41 -3.24 -16.14
C VAL A 242 -19.42 -4.27 -15.59
N ALA A 243 -19.71 -4.90 -14.45
CA ALA A 243 -18.89 -5.98 -13.92
C ALA A 243 -18.80 -7.18 -14.88
N LYS A 244 -19.93 -7.55 -15.51
CA LYS A 244 -19.95 -8.58 -16.57
C LYS A 244 -19.07 -8.20 -17.75
N TYR A 245 -19.18 -6.97 -18.26
CA TYR A 245 -18.35 -6.47 -19.35
C TYR A 245 -16.86 -6.63 -19.03
N PHE A 246 -16.43 -6.23 -17.83
CA PHE A 246 -15.02 -6.37 -17.43
C PHE A 246 -14.60 -7.82 -17.26
N SER A 247 -15.48 -8.69 -16.74
CA SER A 247 -15.24 -10.15 -16.69
C SER A 247 -14.95 -10.72 -18.08
N ASP A 248 -15.68 -10.29 -19.11
CA ASP A 248 -15.48 -10.73 -20.48
C ASP A 248 -14.26 -10.06 -21.15
N TRP A 249 -14.00 -8.80 -20.82
CA TRP A 249 -12.86 -8.04 -21.33
C TRP A 249 -11.51 -8.62 -20.86
N ILE A 250 -11.44 -9.10 -19.61
CA ILE A 250 -10.27 -9.79 -19.04
C ILE A 250 -9.85 -11.00 -19.91
N LYS A 251 -10.81 -11.77 -20.43
CA LYS A 251 -10.56 -12.90 -21.36
C LYS A 251 -9.99 -12.44 -22.70
N LYS A 252 -10.27 -11.20 -23.12
CA LYS A 252 -9.77 -10.66 -24.40
C LYS A 252 -8.38 -10.04 -24.27
N THR A 253 -8.06 -9.42 -23.14
CA THR A 253 -6.88 -8.54 -23.04
C THR A 253 -5.79 -9.03 -22.10
N ALA A 254 -6.12 -9.73 -21.00
CA ALA A 254 -5.16 -9.99 -19.92
C ALA A 254 -4.73 -11.46 -19.85
N PHE A 255 -5.69 -12.39 -19.88
CA PHE A 255 -5.41 -13.83 -19.65
C PHE A 255 -5.82 -14.75 -20.80
N GLY A 256 -6.36 -14.19 -21.88
CA GLY A 256 -6.74 -14.93 -23.08
C GLY A 256 -8.07 -15.67 -22.97
N PRO A 257 -8.57 -16.23 -24.10
CA PRO A 257 -9.94 -16.76 -24.19
C PRO A 257 -10.27 -17.92 -23.26
N GLN A 258 -9.24 -18.64 -22.80
CA GLN A 258 -9.38 -19.79 -21.90
C GLN A 258 -9.44 -19.38 -20.41
N ALA A 259 -9.30 -18.08 -20.11
CA ALA A 259 -9.37 -17.60 -18.75
C ALA A 259 -10.76 -17.81 -18.15
N LYS A 260 -10.79 -18.41 -16.96
CA LYS A 260 -12.02 -18.52 -16.16
C LYS A 260 -12.20 -17.22 -15.39
N THR A 261 -13.21 -16.46 -15.77
CA THR A 261 -13.62 -15.23 -15.07
C THR A 261 -15.03 -15.38 -14.54
N ILE A 262 -15.29 -14.79 -13.38
CA ILE A 262 -16.59 -14.86 -12.69
C ILE A 262 -16.90 -13.47 -12.16
N VAL A 263 -18.16 -13.07 -12.25
CA VAL A 263 -18.65 -11.87 -11.54
C VAL A 263 -18.94 -12.26 -10.09
N CYS A 264 -18.34 -11.52 -9.16
CA CYS A 264 -18.60 -11.66 -7.74
C CYS A 264 -19.34 -10.43 -7.23
N GLU A 265 -20.27 -10.65 -6.31
CA GLU A 265 -20.73 -9.60 -5.42
C GLU A 265 -19.68 -9.30 -4.36
N ILE A 266 -19.55 -8.04 -4.02
CA ILE A 266 -18.58 -7.52 -3.07
C ILE A 266 -19.32 -6.95 -1.87
N TYR A 267 -18.92 -7.38 -0.69
CA TYR A 267 -19.45 -6.89 0.57
C TYR A 267 -18.32 -6.37 1.46
N ALA A 268 -18.56 -5.26 2.15
CA ALA A 268 -17.83 -4.98 3.38
C ALA A 268 -18.35 -5.92 4.47
N ARG A 269 -17.46 -6.61 5.18
CA ARG A 269 -17.78 -7.51 6.31
C ARG A 269 -18.40 -6.76 7.48
N ASP A 270 -18.06 -5.49 7.64
CA ASP A 270 -18.59 -4.59 8.66
C ASP A 270 -18.93 -3.23 8.03
N GLY A 271 -20.23 -2.97 7.89
CA GLY A 271 -20.77 -1.77 7.28
C GLY A 271 -20.50 -0.50 8.09
N GLU A 272 -20.38 -0.58 9.41
CA GLU A 272 -20.04 0.59 10.24
C GLU A 272 -18.57 0.99 10.05
N LYS A 273 -17.68 0.01 9.94
CA LYS A 273 -16.27 0.26 9.58
C LYS A 273 -16.16 0.82 8.17
N TRP A 274 -16.94 0.29 7.23
CA TRP A 274 -17.05 0.86 5.89
C TRP A 274 -17.47 2.32 5.96
N ASP A 275 -18.54 2.66 6.66
CA ASP A 275 -19.03 4.04 6.70
C ASP A 275 -18.03 5.02 7.30
N LYS A 276 -17.29 4.60 8.32
CA LYS A 276 -16.27 5.42 8.98
C LYS A 276 -14.96 5.55 8.20
N MET A 277 -14.67 4.65 7.25
CA MET A 277 -13.40 4.72 6.52
C MET A 277 -13.38 5.89 5.54
N SER A 278 -12.18 6.40 5.28
CA SER A 278 -11.92 7.42 4.27
C SER A 278 -12.39 6.98 2.88
N LYS A 279 -13.17 7.83 2.21
CA LYS A 279 -13.66 7.63 0.85
C LYS A 279 -13.52 8.93 0.09
N ILE A 280 -13.11 8.85 -1.17
CA ILE A 280 -12.96 10.03 -2.01
C ILE A 280 -13.43 9.76 -3.43
N TRP A 281 -14.10 10.75 -4.04
CA TRP A 281 -14.41 10.76 -5.45
C TRP A 281 -13.34 11.54 -6.22
N VAL A 282 -12.62 10.86 -7.10
CA VAL A 282 -11.55 11.45 -7.92
C VAL A 282 -12.08 11.69 -9.34
N PRO A 283 -11.84 12.87 -9.92
CA PRO A 283 -12.34 13.17 -11.25
C PRO A 283 -11.56 12.40 -12.33
N ASP A 284 -12.25 11.83 -13.33
CA ASP A 284 -11.59 10.94 -14.31
C ASP A 284 -10.62 11.68 -15.22
N HIS A 285 -10.79 12.99 -15.44
CA HIS A 285 -9.86 13.79 -16.26
C HIS A 285 -8.47 13.96 -15.61
N ARG A 286 -8.28 13.61 -14.33
CA ARG A 286 -6.98 13.64 -13.63
C ARG A 286 -6.12 12.44 -14.01
N HIS A 287 -5.73 12.39 -15.28
CA HIS A 287 -4.85 11.35 -15.82
C HIS A 287 -3.49 11.30 -15.11
N ASP A 288 -3.07 12.41 -14.55
CA ASP A 288 -1.81 12.58 -13.84
C ASP A 288 -1.78 11.84 -12.47
N LEU A 289 -2.92 11.36 -11.98
CA LEU A 289 -3.09 10.56 -10.75
C LEU A 289 -3.30 9.05 -11.04
N LYS A 290 -3.42 8.68 -12.31
CA LYS A 290 -3.60 7.29 -12.75
C LYS A 290 -2.27 6.55 -12.67
N THR A 291 -2.32 5.26 -12.37
CA THR A 291 -1.15 4.39 -12.23
C THR A 291 -1.26 3.27 -13.24
N ASP A 292 -0.35 3.17 -14.21
CA ASP A 292 -0.26 2.01 -15.11
C ASP A 292 0.67 0.95 -14.50
N VAL A 293 0.08 -0.12 -13.97
CA VAL A 293 0.78 -1.21 -13.26
C VAL A 293 1.77 -2.01 -14.14
N ARG A 294 1.73 -1.80 -15.46
CA ARG A 294 2.65 -2.44 -16.43
C ARG A 294 3.96 -1.69 -16.60
N LYS A 295 4.07 -0.48 -16.04
CA LYS A 295 5.32 0.28 -16.02
C LYS A 295 6.32 -0.32 -15.02
N ASP A 296 7.56 0.16 -15.07
CA ASP A 296 8.59 -0.21 -14.11
C ASP A 296 8.18 0.19 -12.68
N GLU A 297 8.79 -0.45 -11.68
CA GLU A 297 8.39 -0.31 -10.28
C GLU A 297 8.56 1.12 -9.74
N VAL A 298 9.54 1.88 -10.25
CA VAL A 298 9.77 3.27 -9.82
C VAL A 298 8.66 4.16 -10.34
N THR A 299 8.30 4.01 -11.61
CA THR A 299 7.21 4.77 -12.23
C THR A 299 5.89 4.48 -11.53
N VAL A 300 5.60 3.20 -11.28
CA VAL A 300 4.39 2.79 -10.57
C VAL A 300 4.35 3.41 -9.17
N ALA A 301 5.38 3.21 -8.36
CA ALA A 301 5.44 3.76 -7.00
C ALA A 301 5.38 5.30 -6.99
N THR A 302 6.00 5.97 -7.95
CA THR A 302 5.94 7.43 -8.07
C THR A 302 4.51 7.91 -8.32
N SER A 303 3.76 7.25 -9.20
CA SER A 303 2.37 7.60 -9.46
C SER A 303 1.46 7.36 -8.25
N GLU A 304 1.70 6.31 -7.47
CA GLU A 304 0.95 6.02 -6.25
C GLU A 304 1.19 7.07 -5.18
N LEU A 305 2.46 7.38 -4.89
CA LEU A 305 2.82 8.43 -3.92
C LEU A 305 2.29 9.81 -4.36
N LYS A 306 2.28 10.08 -5.66
CA LYS A 306 1.68 11.31 -6.19
C LYS A 306 0.17 11.35 -5.95
N ARG A 307 -0.54 10.24 -6.21
CA ARG A 307 -1.97 10.11 -5.92
C ARG A 307 -2.26 10.32 -4.44
N ASP A 308 -1.53 9.63 -3.57
CA ASP A 308 -1.71 9.74 -2.11
C ASP A 308 -1.45 11.16 -1.61
N SER A 309 -0.41 11.82 -2.12
CA SER A 309 -0.14 13.23 -1.81
C SER A 309 -1.27 14.15 -2.25
N GLN A 310 -1.84 13.95 -3.45
CA GLN A 310 -2.97 14.74 -3.92
C GLN A 310 -4.24 14.48 -3.12
N VAL A 311 -4.54 13.22 -2.79
CA VAL A 311 -5.70 12.84 -1.98
C VAL A 311 -5.62 13.45 -0.57
N ALA A 312 -4.41 13.49 0.02
CA ALA A 312 -4.18 14.18 1.29
C ALA A 312 -4.45 15.69 1.20
N LYS A 313 -4.12 16.36 0.07
CA LYS A 313 -4.45 17.78 -0.14
C LYS A 313 -5.96 18.03 -0.22
N TRP A 314 -6.75 17.02 -0.57
CA TRP A 314 -8.21 17.06 -0.50
C TRP A 314 -8.78 16.67 0.87
N GLY A 315 -7.92 16.53 1.89
CA GLY A 315 -8.33 16.25 3.27
C GLY A 315 -8.60 14.77 3.56
N VAL A 316 -8.21 13.86 2.67
CA VAL A 316 -8.44 12.42 2.81
C VAL A 316 -7.12 11.69 3.02
N HIS A 317 -7.06 10.87 4.06
CA HIS A 317 -5.83 10.16 4.43
C HIS A 317 -5.96 8.65 4.22
N ARG A 318 -4.82 7.99 3.98
CA ARG A 318 -4.73 6.54 3.87
C ARG A 318 -5.07 5.83 5.19
N PRO A 319 -5.65 4.62 5.14
CA PRO A 319 -6.18 3.98 3.93
C PRO A 319 -7.49 4.64 3.49
N TYR A 320 -7.72 4.71 2.18
CA TYR A 320 -8.97 5.18 1.58
C TYR A 320 -9.42 4.23 0.47
N VAL A 321 -10.66 4.34 0.05
CA VAL A 321 -11.12 3.83 -1.25
C VAL A 321 -11.46 4.99 -2.17
N LEU A 322 -11.31 4.77 -3.47
CA LEU A 322 -11.48 5.79 -4.49
C LEU A 322 -12.70 5.47 -5.35
N PHE A 323 -13.55 6.46 -5.55
CA PHE A 323 -14.65 6.44 -6.51
C PHE A 323 -14.25 7.26 -7.74
N SER A 324 -14.67 6.82 -8.91
CA SER A 324 -14.47 7.55 -10.17
C SER A 324 -15.70 7.39 -11.04
N ARG A 325 -15.97 8.40 -11.87
CA ARG A 325 -17.03 8.37 -12.87
C ARG A 325 -16.44 8.48 -14.26
N HIS A 326 -16.72 7.50 -15.10
CA HIS A 326 -16.00 7.30 -16.35
C HIS A 326 -16.92 7.50 -17.56
N PRO A 327 -16.40 8.06 -18.67
CA PRO A 327 -17.14 8.08 -19.91
C PRO A 327 -17.38 6.67 -20.43
N ASN A 328 -18.42 6.54 -21.25
CA ASN A 328 -18.71 5.33 -22.01
C ASN A 328 -17.48 4.83 -22.78
N MET A 329 -17.17 3.53 -22.68
CA MET A 329 -16.00 2.95 -23.35
C MET A 329 -16.22 2.59 -24.83
N GLY A 330 -17.45 2.68 -25.34
CA GLY A 330 -17.83 2.35 -26.70
C GLY A 330 -17.70 0.85 -27.01
N LYS A 331 -17.34 0.51 -28.25
CA LYS A 331 -16.95 -0.85 -28.63
C LYS A 331 -15.43 -0.97 -28.52
N ARG A 332 -14.93 -1.94 -27.74
CA ARG A 332 -13.49 -2.22 -27.59
C ARG A 332 -13.24 -3.73 -27.61
N ASP A 333 -12.20 -4.16 -28.32
CA ASP A 333 -11.78 -5.56 -28.39
C ASP A 333 -12.92 -6.53 -28.78
N GLY A 334 -13.83 -6.04 -29.62
CA GLY A 334 -15.01 -6.77 -30.07
C GLY A 334 -16.19 -6.81 -29.08
N LEU A 335 -16.06 -6.21 -27.90
CA LEU A 335 -17.12 -6.12 -26.88
C LEU A 335 -17.81 -4.76 -26.92
N GLN A 336 -19.13 -4.75 -26.80
CA GLN A 336 -19.94 -3.54 -26.68
C GLN A 336 -20.10 -3.18 -25.22
N PHE A 337 -19.73 -1.95 -24.84
CA PHE A 337 -19.96 -1.46 -23.48
C PHE A 337 -21.48 -1.33 -23.20
N PRO A 338 -21.97 -1.79 -22.03
CA PRO A 338 -23.40 -1.97 -21.79
C PRO A 338 -24.13 -0.68 -21.38
N ILE A 339 -23.39 0.34 -20.97
CA ILE A 339 -23.95 1.67 -20.69
C ILE A 339 -24.09 2.39 -22.03
N PRO A 340 -25.23 3.05 -22.34
CA PRO A 340 -25.41 3.78 -23.58
C PRO A 340 -24.74 5.17 -23.53
N GLN A 341 -24.41 5.76 -24.68
CA GLN A 341 -23.98 7.16 -24.72
C GLN A 341 -25.20 8.11 -24.55
N PRO A 342 -25.04 9.29 -23.92
CA PRO A 342 -23.82 9.87 -23.35
C PRO A 342 -23.59 9.49 -21.87
N GLN A 343 -24.27 8.46 -21.35
CA GLN A 343 -24.20 8.11 -19.93
C GLN A 343 -22.80 7.66 -19.51
N ARG A 344 -22.47 7.99 -18.26
CA ARG A 344 -21.23 7.61 -17.58
C ARG A 344 -21.47 6.43 -16.64
N PHE A 345 -20.41 5.75 -16.22
CA PHE A 345 -20.48 4.65 -15.26
C PHE A 345 -19.60 4.91 -14.05
N ASN A 346 -19.95 4.32 -12.90
CA ASN A 346 -19.15 4.46 -11.70
C ASN A 346 -18.21 3.27 -11.50
N GLU A 347 -17.11 3.55 -10.84
CA GLU A 347 -16.11 2.57 -10.46
C GLU A 347 -15.59 2.89 -9.06
N LEU A 348 -15.51 1.87 -8.21
CA LEU A 348 -14.92 1.90 -6.89
C LEU A 348 -13.62 1.10 -6.91
N VAL A 349 -12.56 1.66 -6.36
CA VAL A 349 -11.22 1.09 -6.30
C VAL A 349 -10.88 0.76 -4.86
N ILE A 350 -10.68 -0.53 -4.58
CA ILE A 350 -10.38 -1.05 -3.25
C ILE A 350 -8.94 -1.57 -3.20
N TYR A 351 -8.08 -0.91 -2.43
CA TYR A 351 -6.67 -1.27 -2.29
C TYR A 351 -6.44 -2.48 -1.39
N GLY A 352 -5.29 -3.15 -1.55
CA GLY A 352 -5.01 -4.47 -0.97
C GLY A 352 -5.19 -4.57 0.54
N GLN A 353 -4.81 -3.56 1.32
CA GLN A 353 -5.04 -3.58 2.78
C GLN A 353 -6.52 -3.54 3.13
N THR A 354 -7.33 -2.74 2.41
CA THR A 354 -8.78 -2.70 2.63
C THR A 354 -9.43 -4.03 2.25
N GLN A 355 -8.97 -4.67 1.17
CA GLN A 355 -9.47 -6.00 0.76
C GLN A 355 -9.34 -7.02 1.91
N GLU A 356 -8.13 -7.22 2.42
CA GLU A 356 -7.89 -8.20 3.50
C GLU A 356 -8.62 -7.86 4.78
N ASN A 357 -8.64 -6.58 5.16
CA ASN A 357 -9.15 -6.16 6.45
C ASN A 357 -10.68 -6.04 6.50
N LEU A 358 -11.35 -5.88 5.36
CA LEU A 358 -12.78 -5.53 5.38
C LEU A 358 -13.65 -6.22 4.33
N ILE A 359 -13.09 -6.86 3.29
CA ILE A 359 -13.92 -7.33 2.16
C ILE A 359 -14.19 -8.83 2.21
N VAL A 360 -15.42 -9.23 1.86
CA VAL A 360 -15.77 -10.61 1.53
C VAL A 360 -16.49 -10.63 0.18
N ILE A 361 -16.28 -11.69 -0.59
CA ILE A 361 -16.88 -11.85 -1.92
C ILE A 361 -17.88 -13.01 -1.93
N ARG A 362 -18.87 -12.94 -2.82
CA ARG A 362 -19.78 -14.04 -3.16
C ARG A 362 -19.77 -14.24 -4.67
N ARG A 363 -19.30 -15.41 -5.13
CA ARG A 363 -19.38 -15.78 -6.56
C ARG A 363 -20.84 -15.79 -7.01
N MET A 364 -21.11 -15.27 -8.21
CA MET A 364 -22.42 -15.38 -8.84
C MET A 364 -22.41 -16.48 -9.90
N THR A 365 -23.49 -17.25 -9.98
CA THR A 365 -23.78 -18.06 -11.17
C THR A 365 -24.27 -17.16 -12.31
N ASP A 366 -24.20 -17.65 -13.55
CA ASP A 366 -24.74 -16.90 -14.70
C ASP A 366 -26.23 -16.59 -14.52
N ALA A 367 -27.00 -17.50 -13.94
CA ALA A 367 -28.41 -17.27 -13.63
C ALA A 367 -28.60 -16.14 -12.61
N GLN A 368 -27.83 -16.12 -11.53
CA GLN A 368 -27.87 -15.05 -10.53
C GLN A 368 -27.45 -13.70 -11.11
N LEU A 369 -26.40 -13.67 -11.94
CA LEU A 369 -25.92 -12.47 -12.60
C LEU A 369 -26.98 -11.93 -13.56
N ASN A 370 -27.55 -12.78 -14.41
CA ASN A 370 -28.60 -12.40 -15.35
C ASN A 370 -29.85 -11.89 -14.62
N GLN A 371 -30.19 -12.50 -13.48
CA GLN A 371 -31.29 -12.03 -12.64
C GLN A 371 -30.99 -10.65 -12.04
N ALA A 372 -29.80 -10.42 -11.48
CA ALA A 372 -29.40 -9.12 -10.96
C ALA A 372 -29.41 -8.01 -12.04
N ILE A 373 -29.02 -8.36 -13.27
CA ILE A 373 -29.09 -7.46 -14.43
C ILE A 373 -30.55 -7.15 -14.78
N LYS A 374 -31.42 -8.16 -14.82
CA LYS A 374 -32.85 -8.02 -15.12
C LYS A 374 -33.55 -7.14 -14.08
N ASP A 375 -33.23 -7.36 -12.81
CA ASP A 375 -33.81 -6.65 -11.67
C ASP A 375 -33.21 -5.25 -11.46
N LYS A 376 -32.16 -4.89 -12.22
CA LYS A 376 -31.45 -3.61 -12.13
C LYS A 376 -30.96 -3.31 -10.70
N VAL A 377 -30.35 -4.31 -10.06
CA VAL A 377 -29.83 -4.21 -8.68
C VAL A 377 -28.55 -3.36 -8.66
N ASN A 378 -28.69 -2.06 -8.91
CA ASN A 378 -27.57 -1.13 -8.96
C ASN A 378 -27.36 -0.46 -7.60
N VAL A 379 -26.09 -0.31 -7.19
CA VAL A 379 -25.76 0.41 -5.95
C VAL A 379 -25.88 1.94 -6.12
N GLN A 380 -25.58 2.44 -7.31
CA GLN A 380 -25.61 3.85 -7.71
C GLN A 380 -24.75 4.73 -6.78
N TYR A 381 -23.43 4.60 -6.86
CA TYR A 381 -22.50 5.28 -5.93
C TYR A 381 -22.69 6.80 -5.85
N GLU A 382 -23.13 7.44 -6.94
CA GLU A 382 -23.44 8.87 -6.99
C GLU A 382 -24.57 9.25 -6.01
N HIS A 383 -25.48 8.34 -5.68
CA HIS A 383 -26.53 8.58 -4.70
C HIS A 383 -26.11 8.19 -3.28
N LYS A 384 -24.86 7.72 -3.10
CA LYS A 384 -24.27 7.30 -1.83
C LYS A 384 -23.29 8.30 -1.25
N ILE A 385 -23.08 9.46 -1.88
CA ILE A 385 -22.09 10.45 -1.45
C ILE A 385 -22.29 10.86 0.01
N ALA A 386 -23.49 11.33 0.37
CA ALA A 386 -23.81 11.72 1.74
C ALA A 386 -23.89 10.50 2.68
N GLU A 387 -24.58 9.43 2.27
CA GLU A 387 -24.78 8.22 3.08
C GLU A 387 -23.45 7.57 3.51
N TRP A 388 -22.49 7.49 2.59
CA TRP A 388 -21.20 6.82 2.82
C TRP A 388 -20.08 7.79 3.19
N ASN A 389 -20.41 9.06 3.43
CA ASN A 389 -19.45 10.11 3.75
C ASN A 389 -18.29 10.18 2.74
N ILE A 390 -18.62 10.21 1.46
CA ILE A 390 -17.64 10.28 0.37
C ILE A 390 -17.20 11.72 0.19
N THR A 391 -15.90 11.98 0.34
CA THR A 391 -15.34 13.31 0.08
C THR A 391 -15.39 13.62 -1.41
N MET A 392 -15.94 14.79 -1.76
CA MET A 392 -15.97 15.30 -3.13
C MET A 392 -15.16 16.61 -3.24
N PRO A 393 -13.93 16.55 -3.77
CA PRO A 393 -13.19 17.75 -4.14
C PRO A 393 -13.96 18.65 -5.12
N GLU A 394 -13.70 19.96 -5.10
CA GLU A 394 -14.36 20.91 -6.01
C GLU A 394 -14.10 20.58 -7.50
N GLU A 395 -12.92 20.06 -7.84
CA GLU A 395 -12.60 19.57 -9.18
C GLU A 395 -13.55 18.44 -9.62
N THR A 396 -13.94 17.56 -8.70
CA THR A 396 -14.92 16.49 -8.96
C THR A 396 -16.32 17.05 -9.16
N LYS A 397 -16.74 18.01 -8.32
CA LYS A 397 -18.04 18.67 -8.48
C LYS A 397 -18.12 19.43 -9.81
N ALA A 398 -17.02 20.06 -10.23
CA ALA A 398 -16.91 20.72 -11.53
C ALA A 398 -17.05 19.73 -12.69
N ASP A 399 -16.36 18.58 -12.62
CA ASP A 399 -16.50 17.49 -13.60
C ASP A 399 -17.95 17.00 -13.70
N PHE A 400 -18.67 16.89 -12.59
CA PHE A 400 -20.09 16.51 -12.62
C PHE A 400 -20.95 17.57 -13.33
N ARG A 401 -20.70 18.87 -13.07
CA ARG A 401 -21.41 19.96 -13.74
C ARG A 401 -21.20 19.98 -15.25
N THR A 402 -19.99 19.69 -15.73
CA THR A 402 -19.71 19.64 -17.19
C THR A 402 -20.47 18.51 -17.89
N HIS A 403 -20.97 17.53 -17.14
CA HIS A 403 -21.79 16.43 -17.64
C HIS A 403 -23.27 16.54 -17.25
N HIS A 404 -23.72 17.70 -16.74
CA HIS A 404 -25.09 17.94 -16.27
C HIS A 404 -25.54 16.97 -15.18
N GLU A 405 -24.62 16.59 -14.30
CA GLU A 405 -24.85 15.68 -13.18
C GLU A 405 -24.84 16.47 -11.85
N HIS A 406 -25.91 16.34 -11.06
CA HIS A 406 -26.14 17.12 -9.84
C HIS A 406 -26.46 16.20 -8.65
N TYR A 407 -25.41 15.54 -8.12
CA TYR A 407 -25.54 14.50 -7.09
C TYR A 407 -25.05 14.91 -5.69
N TYR A 408 -24.72 16.19 -5.47
CA TYR A 408 -24.04 16.68 -4.26
C TYR A 408 -24.71 17.89 -3.63
#